data_AF-A0A7W8XVZ8-F1
#
_entry.id   AF-A0A7W8XVZ8-F1
#
_cell.length_a   1.000
_cell.length_b   1.000
_cell.length_c   1.000
_cell.angle_alpha   90.00
_cell.angle_beta   90.00
_cell.angle_gamma   90.00
#
_symmetry.space_group_name_H-M   'P 1'
#
loop_
_entity.id
_entity.type
_entity.pdbx_description
1 polymer ?
#
loop_
_entity_poly.entity_id
_entity_poly.type
_entity_poly.pdbx_seq_one_letter_code
_entity_poly.pdbx_strand_id
1 'polypeptide(L)'
;MPAVDNITLFERLSAAQRLVWVDSLAAAVADIIDDMGEEYDDDIVRTLLDIKRMLQVMREDLAMIDDPRNRAIIGYVQDIIRAMRTCVGREIVGPAFH
;
A
#
# COMPACT_ATOMS: atom_id res chain seq x y z
N MET A 1 10.53 -9.44 -11.54
CA MET A 1 10.77 -8.14 -12.22
C MET A 1 11.44 -7.21 -11.22
N PRO A 2 12.48 -6.44 -11.59
CA PRO A 2 13.19 -5.60 -10.63
C PRO A 2 12.27 -4.45 -10.20
N ALA A 3 12.37 -4.07 -8.94
CA ALA A 3 11.67 -3.00 -8.25
C ALA A 3 11.95 -1.56 -8.78
N VAL A 4 12.27 -1.44 -10.06
CA VAL A 4 12.33 -0.21 -10.84
C VAL A 4 10.92 -0.05 -11.43
N ASP A 5 10.04 0.86 -11.04
CA ASP A 5 10.19 2.06 -10.23
C ASP A 5 8.74 2.51 -9.93
N ASN A 6 8.07 1.90 -8.94
CA ASN A 6 6.66 2.22 -8.64
C ASN A 6 6.47 3.71 -8.30
N ILE A 7 7.52 4.34 -7.74
CA ILE A 7 7.55 5.78 -7.44
C ILE A 7 7.65 6.60 -8.73
N THR A 8 8.60 6.28 -9.61
CA THR A 8 8.76 7.00 -10.88
C THR A 8 7.57 6.80 -11.81
N LEU A 9 6.87 5.66 -11.71
CA LEU A 9 5.59 5.45 -12.38
C LEU A 9 4.50 6.35 -11.78
N PHE A 10 4.40 6.41 -10.44
CA PHE A 10 3.42 7.24 -9.73
C PHE A 10 3.60 8.74 -9.98
N GLU A 11 4.84 9.24 -10.01
CA GLU A 11 5.16 10.63 -10.35
C GLU A 11 4.71 11.01 -11.77
N ARG A 12 4.71 10.04 -12.70
CA ARG A 12 4.28 10.25 -14.11
C ARG A 12 2.77 10.21 -14.31
N LEU A 13 1.99 9.78 -13.32
CA LEU A 13 0.54 9.78 -13.37
C LEU A 13 0.00 11.21 -13.25
N SER A 14 -1.15 11.50 -13.88
CA SER A 14 -1.91 12.72 -13.58
C SER A 14 -2.53 12.68 -12.18
N ALA A 15 -2.98 13.83 -11.66
CA ALA A 15 -3.68 13.91 -10.38
C ALA A 15 -4.84 12.90 -10.27
N ALA A 16 -5.69 12.84 -11.30
CA ALA A 16 -6.81 11.91 -11.37
C ALA A 16 -6.35 10.45 -11.39
N GLN A 17 -5.27 10.14 -12.11
CA GLN A 17 -4.71 8.79 -12.15
C GLN A 17 -4.09 8.37 -10.82
N ARG A 18 -3.48 9.30 -10.06
CA ARG A 18 -2.96 9.01 -8.71
C ARG A 18 -4.09 8.69 -7.74
N LEU A 19 -5.20 9.44 -7.80
CA LEU A 19 -6.38 9.13 -7.00
C LEU A 19 -6.95 7.75 -7.35
N VAL A 20 -7.10 7.44 -8.65
CA VAL A 20 -7.55 6.11 -9.08
C VAL A 20 -6.59 5.01 -8.61
N TRP A 21 -5.28 5.25 -8.64
CA TRP A 21 -4.28 4.31 -8.15
C TRP A 21 -4.43 4.04 -6.65
N VAL A 22 -4.56 5.10 -5.83
CA VAL A 22 -4.77 4.98 -4.38
C VAL A 22 -6.08 4.25 -4.08
N ASP A 23 -7.15 4.57 -4.80
CA ASP A 23 -8.47 3.96 -4.61
C ASP A 23 -8.47 2.48 -4.96
N SER A 24 -7.82 2.12 -6.06
CA SER A 24 -7.68 0.73 -6.50
C SER A 24 -6.89 -0.09 -5.49
N LEU A 25 -5.82 0.50 -4.92
CA LEU A 25 -5.02 -0.16 -3.90
C LEU A 25 -5.77 -0.29 -2.57
N ALA A 26 -6.53 0.73 -2.18
CA ALA A 26 -7.35 0.71 -0.97
C ALA A 26 -8.46 -0.35 -1.05
N ALA A 27 -9.09 -0.49 -2.23
CA ALA A 27 -10.06 -1.55 -2.49
C ALA A 27 -9.40 -2.94 -2.37
N ALA A 28 -8.27 -3.17 -3.04
CA ALA A 28 -7.56 -4.44 -2.97
C ALA A 28 -7.15 -4.81 -1.52
N VAL A 29 -6.69 -3.84 -0.72
CA VAL A 29 -6.35 -4.08 0.69
C VAL A 29 -7.60 -4.38 1.52
N ALA A 30 -8.72 -3.71 1.25
CA ALA A 30 -9.98 -4.00 1.93
C ALA A 30 -10.49 -5.40 1.60
N ASP A 31 -10.46 -5.80 0.33
CA ASP A 31 -10.84 -7.15 -0.10
C ASP A 31 -9.98 -8.21 0.60
N ILE A 32 -8.66 -7.99 0.69
CA ILE A 32 -7.75 -8.91 1.42
C ILE A 32 -8.13 -8.98 2.90
N ILE A 33 -8.41 -7.85 3.56
CA ILE A 33 -8.80 -7.84 4.98
C ILE A 33 -10.14 -8.57 5.18
N ASP A 34 -11.10 -8.38 4.28
CA ASP A 34 -12.42 -9.01 4.37
C ASP A 34 -12.34 -10.52 4.08
N ASP A 35 -11.43 -10.94 3.19
CA ASP A 35 -11.13 -12.35 2.91
C ASP A 35 -10.31 -13.03 4.03
N MET A 36 -9.66 -12.25 4.90
CA MET A 36 -8.90 -12.78 6.05
C MET A 36 -9.86 -13.22 7.16
N GLY A 37 -10.08 -14.54 7.25
CA GLY A 37 -10.79 -15.18 8.36
C GLY A 37 -9.99 -15.23 9.68
N GLU A 38 -10.55 -15.89 10.71
CA GLU A 38 -10.00 -15.95 12.08
C GLU A 38 -8.61 -16.64 12.21
N GLU A 39 -8.08 -17.26 11.16
CA GLU A 39 -6.80 -18.01 11.19
C GLU A 39 -5.56 -17.21 10.74
N TYR A 40 -5.71 -15.93 10.37
CA TYR A 40 -4.58 -15.14 9.90
C TYR A 40 -3.73 -14.53 11.02
N ASP A 41 -2.43 -14.38 10.75
CA ASP A 41 -1.46 -13.74 11.65
C ASP A 41 -1.90 -12.30 11.98
N ASP A 42 -2.15 -12.04 13.27
CA ASP A 42 -2.56 -10.74 13.81
C ASP A 42 -1.64 -9.60 13.34
N ASP A 43 -0.34 -9.86 13.15
CA ASP A 43 0.59 -8.85 12.65
C ASP A 43 0.34 -8.51 11.17
N ILE A 44 -0.06 -9.49 10.35
CA ILE A 44 -0.39 -9.27 8.93
C ILE A 44 -1.66 -8.43 8.85
N VAL A 45 -2.70 -8.80 9.61
CA VAL A 45 -3.95 -8.05 9.69
C VAL A 45 -3.69 -6.61 10.15
N ARG A 46 -2.87 -6.42 11.19
CA ARG A 46 -2.49 -5.09 11.66
C ARG A 46 -1.76 -4.28 10.59
N THR A 47 -0.82 -4.90 9.88
CA THR A 47 -0.07 -4.24 8.81
C THR A 47 -0.98 -3.81 7.65
N LEU A 48 -1.97 -4.63 7.28
CA LEU A 48 -2.96 -4.28 6.25
C LEU A 48 -3.88 -3.14 6.68
N LEU A 49 -4.32 -3.12 7.94
CA LEU A 49 -5.09 -2.01 8.50
C LEU A 49 -4.28 -0.72 8.51
N ASP A 50 -2.99 -0.78 8.85
CA ASP A 50 -2.09 0.37 8.78
C ASP A 50 -1.91 0.87 7.33
N ILE A 51 -1.74 -0.04 6.36
CA ILE A 51 -1.70 0.32 4.93
C ILE A 51 -3.00 0.99 4.49
N LYS A 52 -4.17 0.45 4.86
CA LYS A 52 -5.48 1.03 4.54
C LYS A 52 -5.60 2.44 5.08
N ARG A 53 -5.14 2.69 6.30
CA ARG A 53 -5.12 4.03 6.90
C ARG A 53 -4.18 4.98 6.16
N MET A 54 -2.98 4.54 5.78
CA MET A 54 -2.05 5.36 5.00
C MET A 54 -2.64 5.74 3.64
N LEU A 55 -3.35 4.82 2.98
CA LEU A 55 -4.02 5.08 1.71
C LEU A 55 -5.13 6.13 1.84
N GLN A 56 -5.90 6.11 2.93
CA GLN A 56 -6.92 7.12 3.21
C GLN A 56 -6.31 8.51 3.36
N VAL A 57 -5.25 8.65 4.17
CA VAL A 57 -4.56 9.93 4.36
C VAL A 57 -3.94 10.42 3.05
N MET A 58 -3.29 9.53 2.29
CA MET A 58 -2.71 9.86 1.00
C MET A 58 -3.77 10.33 -0.01
N ARG A 59 -4.98 9.75 0.01
CA ARG A 59 -6.11 10.20 -0.82
C ARG A 59 -6.53 11.63 -0.47
N GLU A 60 -6.65 11.93 0.82
CA GLU A 60 -7.00 13.28 1.30
C GLU A 60 -5.94 14.31 0.88
N ASP A 61 -4.67 13.98 1.02
CA ASP A 61 -3.56 14.83 0.61
C ASP A 61 -3.55 15.07 -0.91
N LEU A 62 -3.81 14.03 -1.72
CA LEU A 62 -3.92 14.15 -3.18
C LEU A 62 -5.13 14.98 -3.63
N ALA A 63 -6.22 14.97 -2.86
CA ALA A 63 -7.38 15.80 -3.15
C ALA A 63 -7.12 17.29 -2.87
N MET A 64 -6.18 17.59 -1.98
CA MET A 64 -5.79 18.95 -1.61
C MET A 64 -4.58 19.48 -2.39
N ILE A 65 -3.63 18.61 -2.78
CA ILE A 65 -2.34 19.00 -3.34
C ILE A 65 -2.08 18.22 -4.63
N ASP A 66 -2.13 18.92 -5.77
CA ASP A 66 -1.71 18.38 -7.08
C ASP A 66 -0.21 18.62 -7.34
N ASP A 67 0.65 18.07 -6.47
CA ASP A 67 2.10 18.09 -6.66
C ASP A 67 2.64 16.64 -6.76
N PRO A 68 3.11 16.20 -7.95
CA PRO A 68 3.77 14.91 -8.16
C PRO A 68 4.93 14.62 -7.22
N ARG A 69 5.63 15.67 -6.81
CA ARG A 69 6.90 15.59 -6.08
C ARG A 69 6.73 15.94 -4.61
N ASN A 70 5.49 16.01 -4.13
CA ASN A 70 5.21 16.23 -2.73
C ASN A 70 5.87 15.10 -1.91
N ARG A 71 6.80 15.48 -1.03
CA ARG A 71 7.60 14.54 -0.25
C ARG A 71 6.75 13.69 0.71
N ALA A 72 5.63 14.22 1.21
CA ALA A 72 4.72 13.45 2.06
C ALA A 72 4.02 12.35 1.25
N ILE A 73 3.52 12.68 0.06
CA ILE A 73 2.86 11.73 -0.86
C ILE A 73 3.84 10.65 -1.31
N ILE A 74 5.08 11.02 -1.66
CA ILE A 74 6.14 10.05 -2.00
C ILE A 74 6.48 9.17 -0.79
N GLY A 75 6.52 9.75 0.41
CA GLY A 75 6.72 9.03 1.66
C GLY A 75 5.67 7.93 1.87
N TYR A 76 4.39 8.26 1.70
CA TYR A 76 3.31 7.27 1.79
C TYR A 76 3.48 6.14 0.79
N VAL A 77 3.79 6.43 -0.47
CA VAL A 77 4.03 5.40 -1.49
C VAL A 77 5.17 4.47 -1.08
N GLN A 78 6.26 5.00 -0.55
CA GLN A 78 7.39 4.21 -0.07
C GLN A 78 7.02 3.30 1.11
N ASP A 79 6.32 3.85 2.10
CA ASP A 79 5.94 3.11 3.30
C ASP A 79 4.90 2.03 3.00
N ILE A 80 3.94 2.31 2.12
CA ILE A 80 2.95 1.33 1.63
C ILE A 80 3.65 0.20 0.88
N ILE A 81 4.57 0.50 -0.05
CA ILE A 81 5.33 -0.53 -0.78
C ILE A 81 6.18 -1.38 0.18
N ARG A 82 6.82 -0.75 1.18
CA ARG A 82 7.62 -1.46 2.17
C ARG A 82 6.74 -2.40 2.99
N ALA A 83 5.62 -1.92 3.51
CA ALA A 83 4.69 -2.70 4.31
C ALA A 83 4.12 -3.89 3.52
N MET A 84 3.68 -3.67 2.27
CA MET A 84 3.22 -4.76 1.40
C MET A 84 4.30 -5.81 1.14
N ARG A 85 5.56 -5.40 0.93
CA ARG A 85 6.68 -6.36 0.78
C ARG A 85 6.94 -7.15 2.06
N THR A 86 6.76 -6.54 3.23
CA THR A 86 6.89 -7.24 4.52
C THR A 86 5.79 -8.29 4.69
N CYS A 87 4.54 -8.00 4.29
CA CYS A 87 3.45 -8.97 4.28
C CYS A 87 3.77 -10.17 3.37
N VAL A 88 4.12 -9.92 2.10
CA VAL A 88 4.45 -10.99 1.13
C VAL A 88 5.72 -11.76 1.54
N GLY A 89 6.72 -11.06 2.09
CA GLY A 89 7.94 -11.67 2.58
C GLY A 89 7.74 -12.57 3.79
N ARG A 90 6.72 -12.31 4.61
CA ARG A 90 6.33 -13.19 5.73
C ARG A 90 5.58 -14.42 5.25
N GLU A 91 4.71 -14.33 4.24
CA GLU A 91 4.03 -15.50 3.66
C GLU A 91 5.01 -16.51 3.04
N ILE A 92 6.10 -16.06 2.42
CA ILE A 92 7.14 -16.95 1.85
C ILE A 92 8.02 -17.60 2.94
N VAL A 93 8.06 -17.03 4.14
CA VAL A 93 8.85 -17.51 5.29
C VAL A 93 7.93 -18.15 6.35
N GLY A 94 6.72 -18.58 5.98
CA GLY A 94 5.87 -19.43 6.81
C GLY A 94 6.65 -20.66 7.31
N PRO A 95 6.38 -21.14 8.54
CA PRO A 95 7.38 -21.77 9.39
C PRO A 95 7.94 -23.01 8.70
N ALA A 96 9.27 -23.10 8.64
CA ALA A 96 9.93 -24.39 8.55
C ALA A 96 9.57 -25.17 9.82
N PHE A 97 8.43 -25.84 9.82
CA PHE A 97 8.08 -26.83 10.82
C PHE A 97 9.03 -28.00 10.62
N HIS A 98 9.92 -28.16 11.60
CA HIS A 98 10.78 -29.32 11.81
C HIS A 98 10.07 -30.30 12.76
#